data_AF-A0A368KC75-F1
#
_entry.id   AF-A0A368KC75-F1
#
_cell.length_a   1.000
_cell.length_b   1.000
_cell.length_c   1.000
_cell.angle_alpha   90.00
_cell.angle_beta   90.00
_cell.angle_gamma   90.00
#
_symmetry.space_group_name_H-M   'P 1'
#
loop_
_entity.id
_entity.type
_entity.pdbx_description
1 polymer ?
#
loop_
_entity_poly.entity_id
_entity_poly.type
_entity_poly.pdbx_seq_one_letter_code
_entity_poly.pdbx_strand_id
1 'polypeptide(L)'
;MPIRGGYPGHESAYTSEDWRIMQSAYHRSTALLGATNTRDADRLAREVMRLYNLGYRDIEALAFAAANVENNRREHDLATAAPVDLSA
;
A
#
# COMPACT_ATOMS: atom_id res chain seq x y z
N MET A 1 7.52 -35.68 11.41
CA MET A 1 6.21 -35.21 10.89
C MET A 1 5.35 -34.78 12.07
N PRO A 2 4.62 -33.65 11.97
CA PRO A 2 3.21 -33.73 11.57
C PRO A 2 2.81 -32.76 10.44
N ILE A 3 1.59 -32.98 9.96
CA ILE A 3 0.93 -32.55 8.72
C ILE A 3 -0.08 -31.44 9.04
N ARG A 4 -0.23 -30.39 8.20
CA ARG A 4 -1.49 -29.65 8.04
C ARG A 4 -1.50 -28.75 6.78
N GLY A 5 -2.48 -29.01 5.91
CA GLY A 5 -3.14 -28.00 5.07
C GLY A 5 -2.44 -27.65 3.76
N GLY A 6 -2.81 -28.35 2.69
CA GLY A 6 -2.35 -28.05 1.34
C GLY A 6 -3.07 -26.88 0.66
N TYR A 7 -2.36 -26.28 -0.28
CA TYR A 7 -2.81 -26.07 -1.66
C TYR A 7 -1.66 -26.53 -2.58
N PRO A 8 -1.91 -27.36 -3.60
CA PRO A 8 -0.86 -27.84 -4.49
C PRO A 8 -0.68 -26.89 -5.69
N GLY A 9 0.48 -26.21 -5.75
CA GLY A 9 1.08 -25.65 -6.97
C GLY A 9 1.18 -24.11 -7.04
N HIS A 10 2.36 -23.61 -7.45
CA HIS A 10 2.86 -22.21 -7.51
C HIS A 10 3.43 -21.65 -6.20
N GLU A 11 4.76 -21.58 -6.14
CA GLU A 11 5.52 -20.88 -5.10
C GLU A 11 5.01 -19.44 -4.99
N SER A 12 4.41 -19.06 -3.85
CA SER A 12 4.07 -17.65 -3.60
C SER A 12 5.37 -16.85 -3.69
N ALA A 13 5.40 -15.78 -4.49
CA ALA A 13 6.56 -14.91 -4.64
C ALA A 13 7.05 -14.31 -3.31
N TYR A 14 6.21 -14.39 -2.27
CA TYR A 14 6.46 -13.90 -0.94
C TYR A 14 6.30 -15.03 0.08
N THR A 15 7.26 -15.12 0.99
CA THR A 15 7.16 -15.94 2.18
C THR A 15 6.05 -15.42 3.11
N SER A 16 5.65 -16.22 4.09
CA SER A 16 4.72 -15.74 5.13
C SER A 16 5.28 -14.57 5.94
N GLU A 17 6.60 -14.47 6.07
CA GLU A 17 7.26 -13.34 6.75
C GLU A 17 7.17 -12.06 5.92
N ASP A 18 7.44 -12.15 4.61
CA ASP A 18 7.27 -11.04 3.66
C ASP A 18 5.85 -10.49 3.72
N TRP A 19 4.85 -11.39 3.73
CA TRP A 19 3.44 -11.02 3.88
C TRP A 19 3.17 -10.27 5.18
N ARG A 20 3.76 -10.69 6.30
CA ARG A 20 3.60 -10.01 7.59
C ARG A 20 4.20 -8.62 7.59
N ILE A 21 5.37 -8.43 6.96
CA ILE A 21 6.01 -7.11 6.83
C ILE A 21 5.11 -6.20 6.00
N MET A 22 4.70 -6.64 4.81
CA MET A 22 3.86 -5.84 3.91
C MET A 22 2.49 -5.52 4.52
N GLN A 23 1.84 -6.49 5.18
CA GLN A 23 0.56 -6.26 5.83
C GLN A 23 0.69 -5.27 7.00
N SER A 24 1.75 -5.37 7.80
CA SER A 24 1.99 -4.44 8.91
C SER A 24 2.23 -3.02 8.40
N ALA A 25 3.04 -2.87 7.35
CA ALA A 25 3.30 -1.59 6.70
C ALA A 25 2.01 -0.99 6.10
N TYR A 26 1.17 -1.81 5.48
CA TYR A 26 -0.13 -1.37 4.97
C TYR A 26 -1.02 -0.82 6.09
N HIS A 27 -1.18 -1.55 7.20
CA HIS A 27 -1.99 -1.06 8.33
C HIS A 27 -1.45 0.24 8.92
N ARG A 28 -0.13 0.35 9.09
CA ARG A 28 0.51 1.60 9.52
C ARG A 28 0.25 2.75 8.55
N SER A 29 0.35 2.49 7.25
CA SER A 29 0.07 3.48 6.20
C SER A 29 -1.37 3.99 6.28
N THR A 30 -2.34 3.08 6.44
CA THR A 30 -3.76 3.47 6.58
C THR A 30 -3.99 4.32 7.82
N ALA A 31 -3.32 4.02 8.94
CA ALA A 31 -3.40 4.83 10.15
C ALA A 31 -2.83 6.25 9.95
N LEU A 32 -1.72 6.39 9.19
CA LEU A 32 -1.12 7.68 8.86
C LEU A 32 -2.02 8.53 7.94
N LEU A 33 -2.72 7.88 7.01
CA LEU A 33 -3.61 8.55 6.04
C LEU A 33 -4.99 8.91 6.60
N GLY A 34 -5.36 8.39 7.77
CA GLY A 34 -6.70 8.51 8.33
C GLY A 34 -7.72 7.69 7.52
N ALA A 35 -8.98 8.13 7.49
CA ALA A 35 -10.04 7.40 6.78
C ALA A 35 -9.68 7.18 5.29
N THR A 36 -9.43 5.93 4.91
CA THR A 36 -9.14 5.52 3.53
C THR A 36 -10.40 5.02 2.85
N ASN A 37 -10.76 5.59 1.71
CA ASN A 37 -11.80 5.03 0.85
C ASN A 37 -11.34 3.73 0.19
N THR A 38 -12.26 2.86 -0.20
CA THR A 38 -11.98 1.53 -0.78
C THR A 38 -11.07 1.60 -2.02
N ARG A 39 -11.14 2.70 -2.78
CA ARG A 39 -10.28 2.95 -3.96
C ARG A 39 -8.83 3.24 -3.61
N ASP A 40 -8.58 3.88 -2.47
CA ASP A 40 -7.23 4.23 -2.01
C ASP A 40 -6.56 3.02 -1.36
N ALA A 41 -7.35 2.12 -0.76
CA ALA A 41 -6.88 0.88 -0.15
C ALA A 41 -6.12 -0.03 -1.15
N ASP A 42 -6.66 -0.27 -2.35
CA ASP A 42 -5.99 -1.12 -3.36
C ASP A 42 -4.68 -0.48 -3.86
N ARG A 43 -4.70 0.84 -4.12
CA ARG A 43 -3.52 1.61 -4.55
C ARG A 43 -2.43 1.58 -3.50
N LEU A 44 -2.80 1.77 -2.24
CA LEU A 44 -1.88 1.74 -1.11
C LEU A 44 -1.24 0.36 -0.93
N ALA A 45 -2.02 -0.73 -1.04
CA ALA A 45 -1.51 -2.09 -0.95
C ALA A 45 -0.49 -2.38 -2.06
N ARG A 46 -0.78 -1.98 -3.30
CA ARG A 46 0.16 -2.11 -4.43
C ARG A 46 1.44 -1.31 -4.22
N GLU A 47 1.35 -0.12 -3.64
CA GLU A 47 2.50 0.72 -3.35
C GLU A 47 3.42 0.07 -2.31
N VAL A 48 2.86 -0.49 -1.23
CA VAL A 48 3.62 -1.24 -0.23
C VAL A 48 4.34 -2.44 -0.86
N MET A 49 3.64 -3.21 -1.70
CA MET A 49 4.27 -4.34 -2.42
C MET A 49 5.38 -3.88 -3.36
N ARG A 50 5.19 -2.76 -4.07
CA ARG A 50 6.21 -2.19 -4.96
C ARG A 50 7.46 -1.79 -4.19
N LEU A 51 7.31 -1.10 -3.06
CA LEU A 51 8.42 -0.70 -2.21
C LEU A 51 9.13 -1.92 -1.62
N TYR A 52 8.39 -2.95 -1.20
CA TYR A 52 8.97 -4.20 -0.77
C TYR A 52 9.83 -4.83 -1.88
N ASN A 53 9.33 -4.88 -3.11
CA ASN A 53 10.08 -5.40 -4.24
C ASN A 53 11.34 -4.59 -4.61
N LEU A 54 11.39 -3.32 -4.21
CA LEU A 54 12.60 -2.49 -4.35
C LEU A 54 13.65 -2.74 -3.25
N GLY A 55 13.39 -3.63 -2.31
CA GLY A 55 14.32 -4.02 -1.25
C GLY A 55 14.08 -3.34 0.10
N TYR A 56 13.05 -2.50 0.22
CA TYR A 56 12.67 -1.96 1.53
C TYR A 56 12.08 -3.09 2.40
N ARG A 57 12.57 -3.22 3.63
CA ARG A 57 12.15 -4.25 4.59
C ARG A 57 11.66 -3.67 5.92
N ASP A 58 12.03 -2.43 6.21
CA ASP A 58 11.60 -1.74 7.43
C ASP A 58 10.11 -1.35 7.31
N ILE A 59 9.32 -1.77 8.30
CA ILE A 59 7.86 -1.60 8.30
C ILE A 59 7.47 -0.12 8.34
N GLU A 60 8.16 0.68 9.14
CA GLU A 60 7.82 2.10 9.32
C GLU A 60 8.25 2.91 8.10
N ALA A 61 9.40 2.60 7.50
CA ALA A 61 9.86 3.21 6.24
C ALA A 61 8.91 2.89 5.08
N LEU A 62 8.49 1.61 4.95
CA LEU A 62 7.49 1.20 3.97
C LEU A 62 6.18 1.97 4.17
N ALA A 63 5.73 2.07 5.42
CA ALA A 63 4.47 2.71 5.75
C ALA A 63 4.48 4.21 5.45
N PHE A 64 5.54 4.90 5.88
CA PHE A 64 5.71 6.33 5.66
C PHE A 64 5.82 6.64 4.17
N ALA A 65 6.62 5.89 3.42
CA ALA A 65 6.78 6.09 1.99
C ALA A 65 5.48 5.85 1.22
N ALA A 66 4.75 4.77 1.52
CA ALA A 66 3.49 4.46 0.86
C ALA A 66 2.42 5.53 1.18
N ALA A 67 2.30 5.95 2.43
CA ALA A 67 1.39 7.02 2.84
C ALA A 67 1.72 8.36 2.17
N ASN A 68 3.00 8.73 2.11
CA ASN A 68 3.42 9.97 1.46
C ASN A 68 3.09 9.98 -0.04
N VAL A 69 3.33 8.85 -0.73
CA VAL A 69 2.98 8.71 -2.14
C VAL A 69 1.47 8.86 -2.36
N GLU A 70 0.63 8.25 -1.51
CA GLU A 70 -0.82 8.35 -1.64
C GLU A 70 -1.34 9.77 -1.31
N ASN A 71 -0.78 10.46 -0.32
CA ASN A 71 -1.12 11.85 -0.04
C ASN A 71 -0.82 12.77 -1.23
N ASN A 72 0.36 12.65 -1.83
CA ASN A 72 0.71 13.43 -3.03
C ASN A 72 -0.26 13.17 -4.19
N ARG A 73 -0.75 11.92 -4.34
CA ARG A 73 -1.78 11.60 -5.34
C ARG A 73 -3.13 12.23 -5.01
N ARG A 74 -3.55 12.19 -3.74
CA ARG A 74 -4.79 12.84 -3.29
C ARG A 74 -4.78 14.34 -3.56
N GLU A 75 -3.65 15.00 -3.27
CA GLU A 75 -3.46 16.42 -3.55
C GLU A 75 -3.56 16.71 -5.05
N HIS A 76 -2.93 15.87 -5.89
CA HIS A 76 -3.02 16.00 -7.34
C HIS A 76 -4.45 15.76 -7.89
N ASP A 77 -5.15 14.74 -7.38
CA ASP A 77 -6.53 14.43 -7.75
C ASP A 77 -7.47 15.59 -7.37
N LEU A 78 -7.28 16.20 -6.20
CA LEU A 78 -8.00 17.40 -5.76
C LEU A 78 -7.72 18.61 -6.66
N ALA A 79 -6.44 18.85 -7.00
CA ALA A 79 -6.06 19.95 -7.89
C ALA A 79 -6.62 19.80 -9.30
N THR A 80 -6.75 18.56 -9.79
CA THR A 80 -7.29 18.26 -11.13
C THR A 80 -8.83 18.30 -11.14
N ALA A 81 -9.48 18.02 -10.01
CA ALA A 81 -10.94 18.03 -9.88
C ALA A 81 -11.52 19.42 -9.63
N ALA A 82 -10.71 20.41 -9.24
CA ALA A 82 -11.16 21.79 -9.12
C ALA A 82 -11.47 22.36 -10.52
N PRO A 83 -12.71 22.81 -10.81
CA PRO A 83 -13.00 23.45 -12.08
C PRO A 83 -12.16 24.73 -12.16
N VAL A 84 -11.44 24.88 -13.27
CA VAL A 84 -10.91 26.17 -13.68
C VAL A 84 -12.14 27.04 -13.92
N ASP A 85 -12.51 27.85 -12.93
CA ASP A 85 -13.52 28.90 -13.10
C ASP A 85 -12.91 29.99 -13.99
N LEU A 86 -12.90 29.72 -15.29
CA LEU A 86 -12.68 30.69 -16.35
C LEU A 86 -13.99 31.46 -16.56
N SER A 87 -14.36 32.26 -15.56
CA SER A 87 -15.29 33.35 -15.74
C SER A 87 -14.50 34.57 -16.27
N ALA A 88 -14.61 34.81 -17.57
CA ALA A 88 -14.25 36.08 -18.23
C ALA A 88 -15.30 36.42 -19.29
#